data_AF-A0A1U7ECD0-F1
#
_entry.id   AF-A0A1U7ECD0-F1
#
_cell.length_a   1.000
_cell.length_b   1.000
_cell.length_c   1.000
_cell.angle_alpha   90.00
_cell.angle_beta   90.00
_cell.angle_gamma   90.00
#
_symmetry.space_group_name_H-M   'P 1'
#
loop_
_entity.id
_entity.type
_entity.pdbx_description
1 polymer ?
#
loop_
_entity_poly.entity_id
_entity_poly.type
_entity_poly.pdbx_seq_one_letter_code
_entity_poly.pdbx_strand_id
1 'polypeptide(L)'
;MLSKHMHDKFSPCKILLYSHFTMENTQGLAAEIQSEMGQTIAISIHDPHYIDLDTIKDYDFDIVVTTTTLDFNAHRPIFYLYRKGATLNLHKLRELANQVISDKEIAYRAMIKERQSQLKSGQAHELIRFLLLLPLTCN
;
A
#
# COMPACT_ATOMS: atom_id res chain seq x y z
N MET A 1 -25.48 5.09 -7.84
CA MET A 1 -24.32 4.53 -8.56
C MET A 1 -22.97 5.14 -8.15
N LEU A 2 -22.86 5.88 -7.03
CA LEU A 2 -21.58 6.43 -6.55
C LEU A 2 -20.72 5.42 -5.75
N SER A 3 -21.31 4.41 -5.12
CA SER A 3 -20.59 3.48 -4.23
C SER A 3 -19.70 2.47 -4.97
N LYS A 4 -20.09 2.03 -6.18
CA LYS A 4 -19.33 1.04 -6.96
C LYS A 4 -18.03 1.64 -7.54
N HIS A 5 -18.08 2.89 -8.02
CA HIS A 5 -16.88 3.65 -8.42
C HIS A 5 -16.00 4.10 -7.26
N MET A 6 -16.53 4.18 -6.04
CA MET A 6 -15.70 4.37 -4.85
C MET A 6 -14.93 3.08 -4.54
N HIS A 7 -15.57 1.92 -4.70
CA HIS A 7 -14.93 0.61 -4.51
C HIS A 7 -13.79 0.36 -5.51
N ASP A 8 -13.98 0.70 -6.78
CA ASP A 8 -12.94 0.62 -7.81
C ASP A 8 -11.80 1.66 -7.64
N LYS A 9 -11.97 2.66 -6.75
CA LYS A 9 -10.99 3.71 -6.44
C LYS A 9 -10.23 3.49 -5.14
N PHE A 10 -10.61 2.52 -4.31
CA PHE A 10 -9.80 2.14 -3.16
C PHE A 10 -8.64 1.30 -3.69
N SER A 11 -7.50 1.97 -3.85
CA SER A 11 -6.26 1.39 -4.36
C SER A 11 -6.00 0.05 -3.66
N PRO A 12 -5.74 -1.03 -4.42
CA PRO A 12 -5.42 -2.32 -3.82
C PRO A 12 -4.31 -2.16 -2.79
N CYS A 13 -4.29 -3.03 -1.77
CA CYS A 13 -3.23 -3.01 -0.77
C CYS A 13 -1.88 -3.22 -1.47
N LYS A 14 -1.02 -2.20 -1.41
CA LYS A 14 0.28 -2.18 -2.08
C LYS A 14 1.26 -2.98 -1.23
N ILE A 15 1.76 -4.06 -1.79
CA ILE A 15 2.73 -4.93 -1.16
C ILE A 15 4.08 -4.66 -1.78
N LEU A 16 5.07 -4.35 -0.95
CA LEU A 16 6.47 -4.45 -1.34
C LEU A 16 6.96 -5.84 -0.96
N LEU A 17 7.23 -6.69 -1.96
CA LEU A 17 7.75 -8.03 -1.76
C LEU A 17 9.28 -7.99 -1.81
N TYR A 18 9.89 -8.44 -0.72
CA TYR A 18 11.33 -8.64 -0.61
C TYR A 18 11.65 -10.10 -0.31
N SER A 19 12.73 -10.58 -0.90
CA SER A 19 13.27 -11.90 -0.63
C SER A 19 14.77 -11.88 -0.92
N HIS A 20 15.54 -12.54 -0.08
CA HIS A 20 16.99 -12.69 -0.25
C HIS A 20 17.36 -13.78 -1.28
N PHE A 21 16.37 -14.49 -1.83
CA PHE A 21 16.56 -15.44 -2.92
C PHE A 21 16.72 -14.73 -4.28
N THR A 22 16.92 -15.51 -5.34
CA THR A 22 17.01 -15.01 -6.71
C THR A 22 15.74 -14.24 -7.11
N MET A 23 15.87 -13.30 -8.05
CA MET A 23 14.74 -12.57 -8.62
C MET A 23 13.67 -13.53 -9.18
N GLU A 24 14.07 -14.62 -9.84
CA GLU A 24 13.16 -15.65 -10.36
C GLU A 24 12.29 -16.26 -9.25
N ASN A 25 12.90 -16.63 -8.11
CA ASN A 25 12.16 -17.15 -6.97
C ASN A 25 11.18 -16.11 -6.41
N THR A 26 11.60 -14.86 -6.34
CA THR A 26 10.77 -13.75 -5.83
C THR A 26 9.60 -13.44 -6.77
N GLN A 27 9.80 -13.53 -8.09
CA GLN A 27 8.74 -13.42 -9.09
C GLN A 27 7.74 -14.59 -8.99
N GLY A 28 8.22 -15.81 -8.83
CA GLY A 28 7.35 -16.98 -8.61
C GLY A 28 6.49 -16.82 -7.36
N LEU A 29 7.09 -16.30 -6.29
CA LEU A 29 6.38 -15.99 -5.05
C LEU A 29 5.34 -14.89 -5.24
N ALA A 30 5.68 -13.80 -5.95
CA ALA A 30 4.75 -12.74 -6.28
C ALA A 30 3.55 -13.28 -7.07
N ALA A 31 3.79 -14.15 -8.06
CA ALA A 31 2.73 -14.77 -8.86
C ALA A 31 1.80 -15.66 -8.00
N GLU A 32 2.36 -16.45 -7.08
CA GLU A 32 1.58 -17.28 -6.15
C GLU A 32 0.68 -16.41 -5.25
N ILE A 33 1.23 -15.36 -4.64
CA ILE A 33 0.49 -14.42 -3.79
C ILE A 33 -0.60 -13.69 -4.61
N GLN A 34 -0.27 -13.21 -5.81
CA GLN A 34 -1.20 -12.51 -6.69
C GLN A 34 -2.35 -13.42 -7.14
N SER A 35 -2.07 -14.68 -7.44
CA SER A 35 -3.08 -15.68 -7.83
C SER A 35 -4.09 -15.93 -6.70
N GLU A 36 -3.62 -16.02 -5.46
CA GLU A 36 -4.46 -16.30 -4.30
C GLU A 36 -5.22 -15.07 -3.79
N MET A 37 -4.64 -13.88 -3.86
CA MET A 37 -5.24 -12.66 -3.30
C MET A 37 -5.99 -11.81 -4.35
N GLY A 38 -5.77 -12.08 -5.63
CA GLY A 38 -6.44 -11.42 -6.74
C GLY A 38 -6.28 -9.90 -6.72
N GLN A 39 -7.34 -9.19 -7.09
CA GLN A 39 -7.33 -7.72 -7.20
C GLN A 39 -7.31 -6.99 -5.85
N THR A 40 -7.27 -7.70 -4.72
CA THR A 40 -7.18 -7.09 -3.38
C THR A 40 -5.83 -6.42 -3.15
N ILE A 41 -4.80 -6.84 -3.87
CA ILE A 41 -3.41 -6.40 -3.69
C ILE A 41 -2.76 -5.99 -5.00
N ALA A 42 -1.72 -5.15 -4.88
CA ALA A 42 -0.78 -4.85 -5.95
C ALA A 42 0.63 -5.10 -5.44
N ILE A 43 1.39 -5.97 -6.10
CA ILE A 43 2.73 -6.36 -5.66
C ILE A 43 3.79 -5.62 -6.47
N SER A 44 4.70 -4.94 -5.77
CA SER A 44 5.97 -4.45 -6.31
C SER A 44 7.09 -5.30 -5.74
N ILE A 45 8.05 -5.71 -6.58
CA ILE A 45 9.19 -6.52 -6.15
C ILE A 45 10.38 -5.60 -5.95
N HIS A 46 11.07 -5.74 -4.81
CA HIS A 46 12.38 -5.14 -4.62
C HIS A 46 13.47 -6.06 -5.23
N ASP A 47 14.31 -5.48 -6.09
CA ASP A 47 15.43 -6.16 -6.76
C ASP A 47 16.57 -6.45 -5.75
N PRO A 48 17.33 -7.56 -5.88
CA PRO A 48 18.12 -8.09 -4.79
C PRO A 48 19.43 -7.34 -4.64
N HIS A 49 19.38 -6.25 -3.88
CA HIS A 49 20.48 -5.76 -3.06
C HIS A 49 19.82 -5.39 -1.74
N TYR A 50 20.44 -5.77 -0.62
CA TYR A 50 19.99 -5.53 0.75
C TYR A 50 18.94 -4.41 0.93
N ILE A 51 17.82 -4.72 1.56
CA ILE A 51 16.77 -3.74 1.87
C ILE A 51 17.03 -3.09 3.24
N ASP A 52 16.93 -1.77 3.32
CA ASP A 52 17.07 -0.98 4.55
C ASP A 52 16.08 0.19 4.63
N LEU A 53 16.05 0.88 5.77
CA LEU A 53 15.10 1.99 5.98
C LEU A 53 15.20 3.09 4.94
N ASP A 54 16.37 3.36 4.39
CA ASP A 54 16.54 4.42 3.40
C ASP A 54 15.98 3.99 2.05
N THR A 55 16.23 2.75 1.66
CA THR A 55 15.70 2.13 0.43
C THR A 55 14.17 2.05 0.46
N ILE A 56 13.57 1.66 1.58
CA ILE A 56 12.11 1.44 1.61
C ILE A 56 11.32 2.76 1.62
N LYS A 57 11.93 3.89 2.05
CA LYS A 57 11.25 5.20 2.06
C LYS A 57 10.81 5.66 0.68
N ASP A 58 11.53 5.25 -0.36
CA ASP A 58 11.25 5.61 -1.75
C ASP A 58 10.07 4.80 -2.33
N TYR A 59 9.63 3.74 -1.65
CA TYR A 59 8.51 2.92 -2.09
C TYR A 59 7.17 3.44 -1.55
N ASP A 60 6.19 3.50 -2.45
CA ASP A 60 4.78 3.67 -2.10
C ASP A 60 4.14 2.29 -1.88
N PHE A 61 4.17 1.83 -0.63
CA PHE A 61 3.65 0.53 -0.21
C PHE A 61 2.83 0.66 1.07
N ASP A 62 2.04 -0.35 1.39
CA ASP A 62 1.30 -0.43 2.65
C ASP A 62 1.89 -1.47 3.59
N ILE A 63 2.34 -2.59 3.03
CA ILE A 63 2.90 -3.72 3.76
C ILE A 63 4.21 -4.14 3.09
N VAL A 64 5.27 -4.36 3.89
CA VAL A 64 6.44 -5.11 3.43
C VAL A 64 6.16 -6.59 3.66
N VAL A 65 6.22 -7.41 2.62
CA VAL A 65 6.17 -8.87 2.73
C VAL A 65 7.57 -9.40 2.50
N THR A 66 8.08 -10.20 3.43
CA THR A 66 9.46 -10.70 3.37
C THR A 66 9.57 -12.18 3.73
N THR A 67 10.49 -12.89 3.07
CA THR A 67 10.85 -14.28 3.40
C THR A 67 11.99 -14.39 4.42
N THR A 68 12.56 -13.25 4.84
CA THR A 68 13.67 -13.17 5.80
C THR A 68 13.40 -12.14 6.88
N THR A 69 14.05 -12.31 8.03
CA THR A 69 14.10 -11.29 9.08
C THR A 69 14.75 -10.02 8.54
N LEU A 70 14.21 -8.87 8.91
CA LEU A 70 14.72 -7.55 8.56
C LEU A 70 15.25 -6.87 9.81
N ASP A 71 16.48 -6.35 9.74
CA ASP A 71 17.16 -5.71 10.87
C ASP A 71 16.82 -4.20 10.97
N PHE A 72 15.56 -3.87 10.76
CA PHE A 72 15.06 -2.50 10.93
C PHE A 72 13.58 -2.48 11.30
N ASN A 73 13.17 -1.35 11.87
CA ASN A 73 11.78 -1.10 12.23
C ASN A 73 11.17 -0.08 11.26
N ALA A 74 10.32 -0.54 10.34
CA ALA A 74 9.59 0.33 9.43
C ALA A 74 8.35 0.93 10.12
N HIS A 75 7.97 2.15 9.74
CA HIS A 75 6.70 2.75 10.18
C HIS A 75 5.46 1.99 9.68
N ARG A 76 5.64 1.20 8.62
CA ARG A 76 4.60 0.38 7.99
C ARG A 76 4.78 -1.08 8.39
N PRO A 77 3.70 -1.87 8.44
CA PRO A 77 3.75 -3.26 8.88
C PRO A 77 4.68 -4.12 8.01
N ILE A 78 5.43 -4.99 8.69
CA ILE A 78 6.27 -6.03 8.08
C ILE A 78 5.58 -7.38 8.32
N PHE A 79 5.27 -8.09 7.24
CA PHE A 79 4.71 -9.44 7.26
C PHE A 79 5.78 -10.45 6.85
N TYR A 80 6.11 -11.33 7.79
CA TYR A 80 7.02 -12.45 7.55
C TYR A 80 6.26 -13.62 6.92
N LEU A 81 6.63 -13.93 5.70
CA LEU A 81 6.04 -15.02 4.93
C LEU A 81 6.72 -16.33 5.29
N TYR A 82 5.99 -17.20 5.97
CA TYR A 82 6.45 -18.54 6.32
C TYR A 82 5.78 -19.57 5.41
N ARG A 83 6.60 -20.43 4.80
CA ARG A 83 6.10 -21.65 4.13
C ARG A 83 5.88 -22.76 5.14
N LYS A 84 4.70 -23.39 5.11
CA LYS A 84 4.43 -24.63 5.85
C LYS A 84 4.32 -25.76 4.83
N GLY A 85 5.44 -26.43 4.55
CA GLY A 85 5.52 -27.40 3.45
C GLY A 85 5.48 -26.71 2.09
N ALA A 86 4.64 -27.21 1.17
CA ALA A 86 4.54 -26.68 -0.20
C ALA A 86 3.59 -25.47 -0.32
N THR A 87 2.82 -25.13 0.72
CA THR A 87 1.77 -24.10 0.65
C THR A 87 2.14 -22.84 1.42
N LEU A 88 1.88 -21.68 0.81
CA LEU A 88 1.90 -20.40 1.50
C LEU A 88 0.65 -20.22 2.37
N ASN A 89 0.85 -19.92 3.65
CA ASN A 89 -0.27 -19.50 4.50
C ASN A 89 -0.50 -18.00 4.36
N LEU A 90 -1.40 -17.63 3.46
CA LEU A 90 -1.74 -16.24 3.14
C LEU A 90 -2.94 -15.69 3.93
N HIS A 91 -3.55 -16.48 4.82
CA HIS A 91 -4.74 -16.05 5.56
C HIS A 91 -4.48 -14.77 6.36
N LYS A 92 -3.39 -14.76 7.15
CA LYS A 92 -3.02 -13.60 7.96
C LYS A 92 -2.61 -12.40 7.10
N LEU A 93 -1.99 -12.63 5.96
CA LEU A 93 -1.66 -11.55 5.02
C LEU A 93 -2.93 -10.92 4.45
N ARG A 94 -3.95 -11.74 4.15
CA ARG A 94 -5.26 -11.28 3.68
C ARG A 94 -6.00 -10.49 4.76
N GLU A 95 -5.99 -10.94 6.01
CA GLU A 95 -6.56 -10.17 7.12
C GLU A 95 -5.88 -8.81 7.27
N LEU A 96 -4.54 -8.78 7.22
CA LEU A 96 -3.77 -7.54 7.31
C LEU A 96 -4.04 -6.59 6.13
N ALA A 97 -4.09 -7.11 4.90
CA ALA A 97 -4.42 -6.33 3.71
C ALA A 97 -5.81 -5.71 3.80
N ASN A 98 -6.80 -6.49 4.25
CA ASN A 98 -8.17 -5.99 4.44
C ASN A 98 -8.24 -4.90 5.52
N GLN A 99 -7.48 -5.05 6.61
CA GLN A 99 -7.40 -4.03 7.64
C GLN A 99 -6.82 -2.71 7.08
N VAL A 100 -5.72 -2.78 6.35
CA VAL A 100 -5.11 -1.62 5.67
C VAL A 100 -6.11 -0.94 4.73
N ILE A 101 -6.83 -1.71 3.91
CA ILE A 101 -7.83 -1.16 2.98
C ILE A 101 -8.95 -0.44 3.75
N SER A 102 -9.44 -1.06 4.84
CA SER A 102 -10.45 -0.47 5.71
C SER A 102 -9.96 0.85 6.34
N ASP A 103 -8.74 0.88 6.85
CA ASP A 103 -8.16 2.07 7.47
C ASP A 103 -8.00 3.22 6.47
N LYS A 104 -7.58 2.92 5.24
CA LYS A 104 -7.54 3.89 4.13
C LYS A 104 -8.91 4.45 3.79
N GLU A 105 -9.92 3.59 3.75
CA GLU A 105 -11.29 4.01 3.46
C GLU A 105 -11.83 4.96 4.56
N ILE A 106 -11.57 4.62 5.82
CA ILE A 106 -11.96 5.46 6.97
C ILE A 106 -11.27 6.83 6.89
N ALA A 107 -9.95 6.85 6.66
CA ALA A 107 -9.18 8.09 6.55
C ALA A 107 -9.67 8.96 5.39
N TYR A 108 -9.93 8.36 4.22
CA TYR A 108 -10.45 9.07 3.06
C TYR A 108 -11.84 9.68 3.31
N ARG A 109 -12.74 8.91 3.94
CA ARG A 109 -14.08 9.40 4.30
C ARG A 109 -14.01 10.55 5.29
N ALA A 110 -13.08 10.51 6.26
CA ALA A 110 -12.85 11.60 7.19
C ALA A 110 -12.37 12.88 6.48
N MET A 111 -11.37 12.75 5.58
CA MET A 111 -10.85 13.86 4.78
C MET A 111 -11.94 14.52 3.92
N ILE A 112 -12.82 13.74 3.29
CA ILE A 112 -13.94 14.30 2.51
C ILE A 112 -14.88 15.10 3.41
N LYS A 113 -15.26 14.56 4.57
CA LYS A 113 -16.16 15.26 5.51
C LYS A 113 -15.57 16.57 5.99
N GLU A 114 -14.27 16.58 6.30
CA GLU A 114 -13.56 17.79 6.70
C GLU A 114 -13.56 18.85 5.59
N ARG A 115 -13.20 18.47 4.35
CA ARG A 115 -13.25 19.37 3.19
C ARG A 115 -14.65 19.93 2.93
N GLN A 116 -15.69 19.09 3.07
CA GLN A 116 -17.08 19.54 2.93
C GLN A 116 -17.49 20.52 4.04
N SER A 117 -16.98 20.33 5.26
CA SER A 117 -17.20 21.25 6.37
C SER A 117 -16.56 22.62 6.11
N GLN A 118 -15.29 22.63 5.65
CA GLN A 118 -14.54 23.85 5.30
C GLN A 118 -15.19 24.64 4.15
N LEU A 119 -15.76 23.95 3.15
CA LEU A 119 -16.48 24.58 2.05
C LEU A 119 -17.81 25.21 2.49
N LYS A 120 -18.50 24.60 3.47
CA LYS A 120 -19.76 25.12 4.02
C LYS A 120 -19.56 26.26 5.01
N SER A 121 -18.40 26.36 5.67
CA SER A 121 -18.09 27.41 6.64
C SER A 121 -17.61 28.73 6.02
N GLY A 122 -17.56 28.85 4.70
CA GLY A 122 -17.22 30.10 4.02
C GLY A 122 -15.73 30.45 3.98
N GLN A 123 -14.83 29.53 4.36
CA GLN A 123 -13.37 29.67 4.19
C GLN A 123 -12.90 29.43 2.74
N ALA A 124 -13.72 29.83 1.76
CA ALA A 124 -13.39 29.68 0.33
C ALA A 124 -12.26 30.63 -0.12
N HIS A 125 -12.01 31.72 0.61
CA HIS A 125 -11.04 32.74 0.23
C HIS A 125 -9.57 32.35 0.44
N GLU A 126 -9.25 31.39 1.31
CA GLU A 126 -7.88 30.87 1.43
C GLU A 126 -7.57 29.75 0.43
N LEU A 127 -8.59 29.03 -0.04
CA LEU A 127 -8.44 27.92 -0.99
C LEU A 127 -8.00 28.40 -2.38
N ILE A 128 -8.43 29.59 -2.83
CA ILE A 128 -8.01 30.14 -4.14
C ILE A 128 -6.53 30.54 -4.12
N ARG A 129 -6.00 30.99 -2.97
CA ARG A 129 -4.57 31.33 -2.84
C ARG A 129 -3.68 30.09 -2.86
N PHE A 130 -4.15 28.97 -2.32
CA PHE A 130 -3.43 27.69 -2.38
C PHE A 130 -3.55 26.98 -3.74
N LEU A 131 -4.68 27.13 -4.45
CA LEU A 131 -4.86 26.61 -5.80
C LEU A 131 -3.96 27.29 -6.85
N LEU A 132 -3.50 28.51 -6.61
CA LEU A 132 -2.60 29.26 -7.51
C LEU A 132 -1.10 29.10 -7.18
N LEU A 133 -0.73 28.36 -6.13
CA LEU A 133 0.66 28.24 -5.66
C LEU A 133 1.27 26.83 -5.78
N LEU A 134 0.56 25.85 -6.33
CA LEU A 134 1.21 24.60 -6.75
C LEU A 134 1.86 24.84 -8.12
N PRO A 135 3.21 24.78 -8.25
CA PRO A 135 3.84 24.86 -9.55
C PRO A 135 3.41 23.65 -10.37
N LEU A 136 2.97 23.91 -11.59
CA LEU A 136 2.96 22.95 -12.68
C LEU A 136 4.39 22.46 -12.90
N THR A 137 4.81 21.40 -12.22
CA THR A 137 5.95 20.60 -12.65
C THR A 137 5.50 19.15 -12.71
N CYS A 138 4.73 18.86 -13.76
CA CYS A 138 4.85 17.59 -14.45
C CYS A 138 6.17 17.62 -15.23
N ASN A 139 7.08 16.72 -14.90
CA ASN A 139 7.99 16.06 -15.84
C ASN A 139 8.35 14.71 -15.25
#